data_AF-A0AAV8DNN5-F1
#
_entry.id   AF-A0AAV8DNN5-F1
#
_cell.length_a   1.000
_cell.length_b   1.000
_cell.length_c   1.000
_cell.angle_alpha   90.00
_cell.angle_beta   90.00
_cell.angle_gamma   90.00
#
_symmetry.space_group_name_H-M   'P 1'
#
loop_
_entity.id
_entity.type
_entity.pdbx_description
1 polymer ?
#
loop_
_entity_poly.entity_id
_entity_poly.type
_entity_poly.pdbx_seq_one_letter_code
_entity_poly.pdbx_strand_id
1 'polypeptide(L)'
;MKKCQDLMKQNQHIQTVLERESKRSKNAYRLRLTATVDCIRWLLRQGLAFHGHDESKKSLNRGNFLELLQFLADHNAQIEGVVLENAPGKMMLIEPPIQKDIIKAAAIETTNKIMEELGDDLFSVLVDESRDVSCKEQMAVLLRYVSKQGSIVERFLTVVHVKETTSISLKESLEELFCRHKLSFSCLRGQGYDGTSNMRGEFNGLKALILNENSSAYYVHCFAHQLQLVLVAIAEKHKRIATLFEDLSTAQNTVGVSCKRHDKLREKRAAEVQEALGNDELSTGMGLNKEIGLTRSVETRWSSHYKSLTNLTILFGSIMAVLDDIMENAEDSRQGAKASRLLDSLTTFEFAFSCIFMKNVLGITHELSQALQKKRARDFKCCSIGWSN
;
A
#
# COMPACT_ATOMS: atom_id res chain seq x y z
N MET A 1 29.97 42.13 54.69
CA MET A 1 29.00 41.08 55.09
C MET A 1 28.08 40.59 53.97
N LYS A 2 27.56 41.42 53.04
CA LYS A 2 26.71 40.95 51.92
C LYS A 2 27.33 39.83 51.06
N LYS A 3 28.62 39.93 50.70
CA LYS A 3 29.31 38.93 49.86
C LYS A 3 29.45 37.54 50.51
N CYS A 4 29.48 37.44 51.84
CA CYS A 4 29.54 36.14 52.54
C CYS A 4 28.14 35.49 52.68
N GLN A 5 27.07 36.28 52.67
CA GLN A 5 25.69 35.75 52.69
C GLN A 5 25.29 35.13 51.35
N ASP A 6 25.83 35.61 50.23
CA ASP A 6 25.56 35.03 48.91
C ASP A 6 26.24 33.67 48.71
N LEU A 7 27.40 33.41 49.35
CA LEU A 7 28.07 32.10 49.36
C LEU A 7 27.32 31.02 50.16
N MET A 8 26.49 31.43 51.12
CA MET A 8 25.66 30.52 51.93
C MET A 8 24.36 30.10 51.22
N LYS A 9 24.03 30.71 50.08
CA LYS A 9 22.85 30.34 49.27
C LYS A 9 23.21 29.14 48.37
N GLN A 10 23.05 27.93 48.89
CA GLN A 10 23.27 26.68 48.13
C GLN A 10 22.55 26.66 46.76
N ASN A 11 21.40 27.33 46.63
CA ASN A 11 20.65 27.45 45.38
C ASN A 11 21.38 28.21 44.25
N GLN A 12 22.46 28.94 44.56
CA GLN A 12 23.27 29.74 43.64
C GLN A 12 24.66 29.14 43.39
N HIS A 13 24.98 28.00 44.01
CA HIS A 13 26.23 27.29 43.74
C HIS A 13 26.28 26.86 42.27
N ILE A 14 27.44 27.01 41.62
CA ILE A 14 27.66 26.62 40.21
C ILE A 14 27.21 25.18 39.95
N GLN A 15 27.47 24.27 40.89
CA GLN A 15 27.03 22.88 40.80
C GLN A 15 25.51 22.72 40.82
N THR A 16 24.82 23.42 41.73
CA THR A 16 23.35 23.41 41.81
C THR A 16 22.71 24.09 40.60
N VAL A 17 23.34 25.15 40.06
CA VAL A 17 22.92 25.82 38.82
C VAL A 17 23.14 24.91 37.60
N LEU A 18 24.28 24.21 37.50
CA LEU A 18 24.56 23.23 36.44
C LEU A 18 23.62 22.02 36.52
N GLU A 19 23.29 21.54 37.71
CA GLU A 19 22.32 20.46 37.92
C GLU A 19 20.88 20.92 37.59
N ARG A 20 20.51 22.17 37.92
CA ARG A 20 19.21 22.76 37.54
C ARG A 20 19.10 23.03 36.04
N GLU A 21 20.14 23.61 35.43
CA GLU A 21 20.29 23.79 33.99
C GLU A 21 20.21 22.43 33.28
N SER A 22 20.89 21.40 33.81
CA SER A 22 20.80 20.03 33.31
C SER A 22 19.37 19.50 33.42
N LYS A 23 18.66 19.71 34.53
CA LYS A 23 17.28 19.24 34.71
C LYS A 23 16.28 19.98 33.80
N ARG A 24 16.39 21.29 33.68
CA ARG A 24 15.56 22.12 32.78
C ARG A 24 15.80 21.74 31.32
N SER A 25 17.07 21.58 30.92
CA SER A 25 17.45 21.16 29.56
C SER A 25 16.97 19.75 29.24
N LYS A 26 17.10 18.80 30.19
CA LYS A 26 16.56 17.43 30.06
C LYS A 26 15.05 17.44 29.92
N ASN A 27 14.35 18.25 30.70
CA ASN A 27 12.89 18.37 30.61
C ASN A 27 12.47 18.99 29.27
N ALA A 28 13.13 20.05 28.82
CA ALA A 28 12.88 20.67 27.52
C ALA A 28 13.13 19.69 26.35
N TYR A 29 14.22 18.92 26.42
CA TYR A 29 14.51 17.89 25.44
C TYR A 29 13.47 16.77 25.44
N ARG A 30 13.07 16.27 26.63
CA ARG A 30 12.01 15.24 26.75
C ARG A 30 10.69 15.73 26.18
N LEU A 31 10.31 16.98 26.45
CA LEU A 31 9.09 17.57 25.95
C LEU A 31 9.12 17.68 24.42
N ARG A 32 10.23 18.15 23.86
CA ARG A 32 10.45 18.18 22.40
C ARG A 32 10.36 16.79 21.79
N LEU A 33 11.08 15.81 22.35
CA LEU A 33 11.06 14.43 21.89
C LEU A 33 9.65 13.84 21.95
N THR A 34 8.90 14.13 23.01
CA THR A 34 7.51 13.67 23.15
C THR A 34 6.63 14.25 22.05
N ALA A 35 6.70 15.57 21.80
CA ALA A 35 5.97 16.21 20.72
C ALA A 35 6.33 15.62 19.33
N THR A 36 7.62 15.42 19.07
CA THR A 36 8.11 14.76 17.85
C THR A 36 7.54 13.33 17.72
N VAL A 37 7.63 12.52 18.78
CA VAL A 37 7.12 11.15 18.80
C VAL A 37 5.61 11.12 18.56
N ASP A 38 4.85 12.03 19.14
CA ASP A 38 3.40 12.09 18.95
C ASP A 38 3.00 12.47 17.53
N CYS A 39 3.68 13.45 16.91
CA CYS A 39 3.50 13.75 15.48
C CYS A 39 3.77 12.52 14.60
N ILE A 40 4.92 11.86 14.82
CA ILE A 40 5.32 10.67 14.05
C ILE A 40 4.28 9.54 14.24
N ARG A 41 3.88 9.25 15.48
CA ARG A 41 2.87 8.22 15.78
C ARG A 41 1.55 8.52 15.10
N TRP A 42 1.13 9.78 15.08
CA TRP A 42 -0.11 10.19 14.41
C TRP A 42 -0.02 9.95 12.91
N LEU A 43 1.06 10.41 12.26
CA LEU A 43 1.28 10.21 10.83
C LEU A 43 1.35 8.72 10.44
N LEU A 44 2.07 7.91 11.22
CA LEU A 44 2.17 6.47 11.01
C LEU A 44 0.80 5.79 11.09
N ARG A 45 -0.04 6.18 12.07
CA ARG A 45 -1.39 5.62 12.23
C ARG A 45 -2.32 5.97 11.08
N GLN A 46 -2.16 7.16 10.50
CA GLN A 46 -2.98 7.61 9.36
C GLN A 46 -2.40 7.15 8.01
N GLY A 47 -1.18 6.62 7.97
CA GLY A 47 -0.49 6.29 6.72
C GLY A 47 -0.17 7.51 5.86
N LEU A 48 0.07 8.67 6.50
CA LEU A 48 0.33 9.93 5.80
C LEU A 48 1.83 10.12 5.54
N ALA A 49 2.13 10.77 4.41
CA ALA A 49 3.47 11.23 4.10
C ALA A 49 3.95 12.23 5.17
N PHE A 50 5.26 12.27 5.43
CA PHE A 50 5.83 13.14 6.47
C PHE A 50 6.25 14.49 5.88
N HIS A 51 6.84 14.43 4.68
CA HIS A 51 7.56 15.54 4.06
C HIS A 51 6.73 16.26 3.03
N GLY A 52 6.96 17.57 2.92
CA GLY A 52 6.42 18.41 1.86
C GLY A 52 7.34 18.45 0.64
N HIS A 53 6.86 19.02 -0.46
CA HIS A 53 7.70 19.32 -1.63
C HIS A 53 8.72 20.43 -1.33
N ASP A 54 8.33 21.39 -0.48
CA ASP A 54 9.20 22.44 0.06
C ASP A 54 8.95 22.60 1.56
N GLU A 55 9.96 22.27 2.38
CA GLU A 55 9.91 22.39 3.84
C GLU A 55 10.46 23.74 4.35
N SER A 56 10.81 24.66 3.43
CA SER A 56 11.32 25.99 3.76
C SER A 56 10.32 26.83 4.54
N LYS A 57 10.80 27.78 5.34
CA LYS A 57 9.92 28.68 6.12
C LYS A 57 8.98 29.56 5.28
N LYS A 58 9.27 29.69 3.98
CA LYS A 58 8.47 30.49 3.04
C LYS A 58 7.36 29.66 2.37
N SER A 59 7.41 28.34 2.50
CA SER A 59 6.41 27.45 1.94
C SER A 59 5.07 27.65 2.67
N LEU A 60 3.99 27.65 1.90
CA LEU A 60 2.62 27.64 2.43
C LEU A 60 2.25 26.30 3.07
N ASN A 61 2.98 25.23 2.76
CA ASN A 61 2.80 23.90 3.33
C ASN A 61 4.16 23.21 3.41
N ARG A 62 4.70 23.12 4.63
CA ARG A 62 6.03 22.58 4.91
C ARG A 62 6.04 21.05 5.05
N GLY A 63 4.94 20.38 4.72
CA GLY A 63 4.76 18.95 4.91
C GLY A 63 4.09 18.60 6.23
N ASN A 64 3.42 17.45 6.24
CA ASN A 64 2.51 17.08 7.33
C ASN A 64 3.20 17.01 8.69
N PHE A 65 4.48 16.61 8.78
CA PHE A 65 5.18 16.56 10.06
C PHE A 65 5.41 17.95 10.66
N LEU A 66 5.91 18.89 9.85
CA LEU A 66 6.22 20.24 10.33
C LEU A 66 4.95 21.02 10.64
N GLU A 67 3.92 20.89 9.81
CA GLU A 67 2.61 21.52 10.06
C GLU A 67 1.94 20.94 11.31
N LEU A 68 2.02 19.63 11.53
CA LEU A 68 1.48 19.01 12.74
C LEU A 68 2.26 19.41 14.00
N LEU A 69 3.59 19.54 13.89
CA LEU A 69 4.42 20.01 14.99
C LEU A 69 4.15 21.48 15.34
N GLN A 70 3.93 22.32 14.32
CA GLN A 70 3.49 23.71 14.50
C GLN A 70 2.11 23.76 15.15
N PHE A 71 1.16 22.94 14.69
CA PHE A 71 -0.16 22.83 15.30
C PHE A 71 -0.07 22.46 16.79
N LEU A 72 0.78 21.51 17.18
CA LEU A 72 0.99 21.18 18.59
C LEU A 72 1.62 22.34 19.38
N ALA A 73 2.53 23.10 18.77
CA ALA A 73 3.12 24.28 19.38
C ALA A 73 2.06 25.36 19.66
N ASP A 74 1.22 25.68 18.66
CA ASP A 74 0.20 26.72 18.74
C ASP A 74 -0.84 26.45 19.85
N HIS A 75 -1.04 25.18 20.21
CA HIS A 75 -2.02 24.76 21.22
C HIS A 75 -1.39 24.41 22.57
N ASN A 76 -0.05 24.48 22.71
CA ASN A 76 0.63 24.17 23.96
C ASN A 76 1.89 25.02 24.14
N ALA A 77 1.78 26.07 24.96
CA ALA A 77 2.87 27.00 25.26
C ALA A 77 4.16 26.34 25.80
N GLN A 78 4.05 25.17 26.46
CA GLN A 78 5.25 24.44 26.90
C GLN A 78 5.98 23.81 25.71
N ILE A 79 5.24 23.25 24.76
CA ILE A 79 5.79 22.65 23.53
C ILE A 79 6.33 23.78 22.63
N GLU A 80 5.56 24.84 22.44
CA GLU A 80 5.96 26.04 21.68
C GLU A 80 7.35 26.51 22.11
N GLY A 81 7.56 26.70 23.42
CA GLY A 81 8.81 27.19 23.97
C GLY A 81 10.02 26.26 23.83
N VAL A 82 9.85 25.06 23.27
CA VAL A 82 10.95 24.10 23.11
C VAL A 82 11.10 23.51 21.70
N VAL A 83 10.15 23.68 20.78
CA VAL A 83 10.20 23.12 19.41
C VAL A 83 10.56 24.17 18.35
N LEU A 84 10.85 23.71 17.12
CA LEU A 84 11.08 24.58 15.96
C LEU A 84 12.14 25.66 16.24
N GLU A 85 11.79 26.94 16.09
CA GLU A 85 12.69 28.07 16.26
C GLU A 85 13.15 28.27 17.72
N ASN A 86 12.37 27.73 18.68
CA ASN A 86 12.69 27.79 20.11
C ASN A 86 13.59 26.63 20.57
N ALA A 87 13.93 25.69 19.67
CA ALA A 87 14.88 24.62 19.96
C ALA A 87 16.35 25.09 19.75
N PRO A 88 17.29 24.67 20.61
CA PRO A 88 18.70 25.04 20.46
C PRO A 88 19.32 24.33 19.25
N GLY A 89 19.57 25.09 18.18
CA GLY A 89 20.38 24.72 17.03
C GLY A 89 20.10 23.30 16.49
N LYS A 90 21.10 22.42 16.55
CA LYS A 90 21.05 21.06 16.00
C LYS A 90 20.08 20.10 16.71
N MET A 91 19.43 20.51 17.80
CA MET A 91 18.52 19.65 18.58
C MET A 91 17.04 19.83 18.24
N MET A 92 16.70 20.33 17.04
CA MET A 92 15.31 20.52 16.63
C MET A 92 14.51 19.21 16.52
N LEU A 93 15.18 18.06 16.35
CA LEU A 93 14.55 16.74 16.13
C LEU A 93 13.63 16.68 14.88
N ILE A 94 13.79 17.63 13.96
CA ILE A 94 13.00 17.72 12.74
C ILE A 94 13.71 17.12 11.51
N GLU A 95 14.99 16.78 11.61
CA GLU A 95 15.73 16.29 10.45
C GLU A 95 15.30 14.87 10.03
N PRO A 96 15.27 14.55 8.72
CA PRO A 96 14.83 13.24 8.23
C PRO A 96 15.55 12.02 8.84
N PRO A 97 16.87 12.03 9.08
CA PRO A 97 17.54 10.91 9.75
C PRO A 97 17.01 10.64 11.16
N ILE A 98 16.75 11.70 11.93
CA ILE A 98 16.22 11.60 13.30
C ILE A 98 14.79 11.03 13.27
N GLN A 99 13.96 11.53 12.36
CA GLN A 99 12.60 11.01 12.18
C GLN A 99 12.63 9.52 11.83
N LYS A 100 13.52 9.10 10.92
CA LYS A 100 13.71 7.69 10.55
C LYS A 100 14.12 6.84 11.76
N ASP A 101 14.99 7.34 12.63
CA ASP A 101 15.40 6.59 13.82
C ASP A 101 14.26 6.44 14.83
N ILE A 102 13.42 7.47 15.01
CA ILE A 102 12.22 7.37 15.84
C ILE A 102 11.20 6.39 15.23
N ILE A 103 11.03 6.41 13.90
CA ILE A 103 10.17 5.45 13.18
C ILE A 103 10.68 4.02 13.40
N LYS A 104 11.99 3.77 13.28
CA LYS A 104 12.58 2.46 13.57
C LYS A 104 12.33 2.03 15.01
N ALA A 105 12.50 2.93 15.97
CA ALA A 105 12.22 2.62 17.38
C ALA A 105 10.74 2.25 17.58
N ALA A 106 9.81 3.02 16.98
CA ALA A 106 8.38 2.70 17.03
C ALA A 106 8.06 1.35 16.37
N ALA A 107 8.72 1.00 15.27
CA ALA A 107 8.58 -0.30 14.63
C ALA A 107 9.09 -1.44 15.53
N ILE A 108 10.27 -1.28 16.16
CA ILE A 108 10.82 -2.25 17.13
C ILE A 108 9.85 -2.47 18.29
N GLU A 109 9.36 -1.40 18.92
CA GLU A 109 8.41 -1.51 20.05
C GLU A 109 7.08 -2.16 19.63
N THR A 110 6.60 -1.85 18.42
CA THR A 110 5.39 -2.49 17.87
C THR A 110 5.61 -3.98 17.66
N THR A 111 6.75 -4.37 17.09
CA THR A 111 7.10 -5.78 16.87
C THR A 111 7.30 -6.52 18.19
N ASN A 112 7.98 -5.92 19.17
CA ASN A 112 8.11 -6.48 20.50
C ASN A 112 6.74 -6.73 21.12
N LYS A 113 5.79 -5.79 20.96
CA LYS A 113 4.44 -5.99 21.48
C LYS A 113 3.67 -7.11 20.81
N ILE A 114 3.86 -7.29 19.50
CA ILE A 114 3.30 -8.42 18.75
C ILE A 114 3.87 -9.74 19.27
N MET A 115 5.19 -9.81 19.48
CA MET A 115 5.86 -11.02 20.00
C MET A 115 5.44 -11.34 21.43
N GLU A 116 5.29 -10.33 22.29
CA GLU A 116 4.73 -10.50 23.64
C GLU A 116 3.29 -11.02 23.62
N GLU A 117 2.46 -10.52 22.70
CA GLU A 117 1.07 -10.96 22.55
C GLU A 117 0.99 -12.43 22.11
N LEU A 118 1.88 -12.83 21.18
CA LEU A 118 1.98 -14.21 20.69
C LEU A 118 2.56 -15.16 21.74
N GLY A 119 3.65 -14.78 22.40
CA GLY A 119 4.39 -15.67 23.29
C GLY A 119 4.84 -16.95 22.58
N ASP A 120 4.60 -18.09 23.22
CA ASP A 120 4.89 -19.43 22.68
C ASP A 120 3.65 -20.09 22.03
N ASP A 121 2.61 -19.31 21.72
CA ASP A 121 1.40 -19.85 21.09
C ASP A 121 1.63 -20.28 19.63
N LEU A 122 0.73 -21.14 19.16
CA LEU A 122 0.73 -21.59 17.77
C LEU A 122 0.30 -20.46 16.83
N PHE A 123 0.97 -20.37 15.68
CA PHE A 123 0.69 -19.34 14.68
C PHE A 123 0.73 -19.87 13.25
N SER A 124 0.22 -19.07 12.33
CA SER A 124 0.33 -19.25 10.90
C SER A 124 1.06 -18.06 10.29
N VAL A 125 1.76 -18.30 9.18
CA VAL A 125 2.41 -17.24 8.41
C VAL A 125 1.63 -16.97 7.12
N LEU A 126 1.45 -15.70 6.80
CA LEU A 126 0.98 -15.26 5.49
C LEU A 126 2.12 -14.54 4.79
N VAL A 127 2.44 -14.95 3.58
CA VAL A 127 3.56 -14.42 2.80
C VAL A 127 3.05 -13.95 1.44
N ASP A 128 3.46 -12.74 1.05
CA ASP A 128 3.17 -12.20 -0.28
C ASP A 128 4.46 -11.66 -0.91
N GLU A 129 4.70 -12.01 -2.17
CA GLU A 129 5.87 -11.58 -2.93
C GLU A 129 5.51 -10.40 -3.84
N SER A 130 6.37 -9.39 -3.86
CA SER A 130 6.17 -8.22 -4.71
C SER A 130 7.50 -7.61 -5.15
N ARG A 131 7.46 -6.86 -6.26
CA ARG A 131 8.59 -6.06 -6.73
C ARG A 131 8.43 -4.62 -6.32
N ASP A 132 9.49 -4.03 -5.78
CA ASP A 132 9.54 -2.60 -5.52
C ASP A 132 9.88 -1.78 -6.79
N VAL A 133 9.84 -0.45 -6.66
CA VAL A 133 10.12 0.49 -7.77
C VAL A 133 11.56 0.43 -8.30
N SER A 134 12.48 -0.18 -7.55
CA SER A 134 13.86 -0.43 -7.97
C SER A 134 14.02 -1.83 -8.57
N CYS A 135 12.91 -2.50 -8.90
CA CYS A 135 12.84 -3.87 -9.42
C CYS A 135 13.47 -4.91 -8.48
N LYS A 136 13.50 -4.64 -7.17
CA LYS A 136 13.97 -5.60 -6.18
C LYS A 136 12.80 -6.41 -5.64
N GLU A 137 13.04 -7.69 -5.47
CA GLU A 137 12.07 -8.62 -4.89
C GLU A 137 11.95 -8.39 -3.39
N GLN A 138 10.72 -8.40 -2.91
CA GLN A 138 10.34 -8.13 -1.53
C GLN A 138 9.31 -9.17 -1.08
N MET A 139 9.45 -9.63 0.15
CA MET A 139 8.57 -10.59 0.79
C MET A 139 7.89 -9.92 1.98
N ALA A 140 6.59 -9.68 1.89
CA ALA A 140 5.79 -9.19 3.00
C ALA A 140 5.38 -10.37 3.88
N VAL A 141 5.66 -10.29 5.18
CA VAL A 141 5.37 -11.36 6.15
C VAL A 141 4.36 -10.86 7.18
N LEU A 142 3.27 -11.61 7.34
CA LEU A 142 2.28 -11.40 8.39
C LEU A 142 2.15 -12.66 9.25
N LEU A 143 1.96 -12.44 10.54
CA LEU A 143 1.62 -13.48 11.50
C LEU A 143 0.11 -13.51 11.72
N ARG A 144 -0.43 -14.70 11.85
CA ARG A 144 -1.82 -14.94 12.18
C ARG A 144 -1.92 -15.93 13.33
N TYR A 145 -2.56 -15.53 14.42
CA TYR A 145 -2.68 -16.31 15.64
C TYR A 145 -3.97 -15.98 16.38
N VAL A 146 -4.28 -16.76 17.42
CA VAL A 146 -5.42 -16.50 18.30
C VAL A 146 -4.91 -15.72 19.51
N SER A 147 -5.48 -14.54 19.79
CA SER A 147 -5.11 -13.77 20.97
C SER A 147 -5.54 -14.47 22.25
N LYS A 148 -5.01 -14.04 23.39
CA LYS A 148 -5.44 -14.53 24.71
C LYS A 148 -6.93 -14.32 25.01
N GLN A 149 -7.62 -13.45 24.25
CA GLN A 149 -9.06 -13.23 24.31
C GLN A 149 -9.86 -14.14 23.36
N GLY A 150 -9.22 -15.11 22.71
CA GLY A 150 -9.87 -16.04 21.78
C GLY A 150 -10.22 -15.43 20.42
N SER A 151 -9.69 -14.24 20.10
CA SER A 151 -9.95 -13.58 18.81
C SER A 151 -8.85 -13.86 17.81
N ILE A 152 -9.21 -14.04 16.54
CA ILE A 152 -8.21 -14.20 15.48
C ILE A 152 -7.56 -12.84 15.20
N VAL A 153 -6.23 -12.81 15.25
CA VAL A 153 -5.44 -11.61 15.05
C VAL A 153 -4.48 -11.83 13.89
N GLU A 154 -4.41 -10.82 13.02
CA GLU A 154 -3.40 -10.72 11.96
C GLU A 154 -2.51 -9.51 12.25
N ARG A 155 -1.20 -9.74 12.35
CA ARG A 155 -0.18 -8.72 12.58
C ARG A 155 0.81 -8.72 11.44
N PHE A 156 0.96 -7.58 10.79
CA PHE A 156 2.07 -7.36 9.87
C PHE A 156 3.38 -7.35 10.66
N LEU A 157 4.36 -8.14 10.23
CA LEU A 157 5.63 -8.27 10.90
C LEU A 157 6.69 -7.39 10.23
N THR A 158 6.99 -7.65 8.96
CA THR A 158 7.98 -6.89 8.20
C THR A 158 7.86 -7.12 6.70
N VAL A 159 8.51 -6.26 5.93
CA VAL A 159 8.93 -6.57 4.56
C VAL A 159 10.39 -7.02 4.61
N VAL A 160 10.73 -8.13 3.95
CA VAL A 160 12.08 -8.64 3.82
C VAL A 160 12.51 -8.51 2.36
N HIS A 161 13.67 -7.90 2.13
CA HIS A 161 14.27 -7.92 0.81
C HIS A 161 14.89 -9.30 0.55
N VAL A 162 14.48 -9.95 -0.52
CA VAL A 162 15.02 -11.24 -0.96
C VAL A 162 15.83 -11.03 -2.22
N LYS A 163 17.02 -11.64 -2.28
CA LYS A 163 17.91 -11.52 -3.45
C LYS A 163 17.33 -12.24 -4.67
N GLU A 164 16.69 -13.37 -4.42
CA GLU A 164 16.09 -14.24 -5.41
C GLU A 164 14.77 -14.79 -4.86
N THR A 165 13.80 -15.03 -5.74
CA THR A 165 12.49 -15.61 -5.36
C THR A 165 12.51 -17.14 -5.37
N THR A 166 13.69 -17.77 -5.31
CA THR A 166 13.77 -19.23 -5.21
C THR A 166 13.24 -19.70 -3.87
N SER A 167 12.60 -20.87 -3.84
CA SER A 167 12.00 -21.43 -2.63
C SER A 167 12.97 -21.56 -1.46
N ILE A 168 14.25 -21.85 -1.75
CA ILE A 168 15.31 -21.95 -0.75
C ILE A 168 15.61 -20.57 -0.17
N SER A 169 15.80 -19.55 -1.01
CA SER A 169 16.07 -18.18 -0.54
C SER A 169 14.91 -17.61 0.28
N LEU A 170 13.67 -17.92 -0.10
CA LEU A 170 12.47 -17.57 0.67
C LEU A 170 12.46 -18.26 2.05
N LYS A 171 12.80 -19.55 2.10
CA LYS A 171 12.88 -20.30 3.36
C LYS A 171 13.97 -19.74 4.27
N GLU A 172 15.18 -19.54 3.76
CA GLU A 172 16.31 -18.97 4.52
C GLU A 172 15.95 -17.59 5.08
N SER A 173 15.25 -16.78 4.28
CA SER A 173 14.77 -15.46 4.71
C SER A 173 13.73 -15.55 5.83
N LEU A 174 12.83 -16.54 5.78
CA LEU A 174 11.88 -16.81 6.86
C LEU A 174 12.56 -17.38 8.10
N GLU A 175 13.56 -18.25 7.96
CA GLU A 175 14.37 -18.78 9.06
C GLU A 175 15.14 -17.69 9.78
N GLU A 176 15.79 -16.79 9.04
CA GLU A 176 16.49 -15.65 9.62
C GLU A 176 15.51 -14.73 10.38
N LEU A 177 14.34 -14.48 9.80
CA LEU A 177 13.29 -13.68 10.42
C LEU A 177 12.77 -14.33 11.71
N PHE A 178 12.51 -15.63 11.67
CA PHE A 178 12.03 -16.39 12.84
C PHE A 178 13.09 -16.41 13.93
N CYS A 179 14.36 -16.66 13.59
CA CYS A 179 15.48 -16.61 14.52
C CYS A 179 15.61 -15.24 15.18
N ARG A 180 15.53 -14.15 14.40
CA ARG A 180 15.59 -12.76 14.90
C ARG A 180 14.50 -12.44 15.92
N HIS A 181 13.32 -12.99 15.74
CA HIS A 181 12.17 -12.79 16.62
C HIS A 181 11.93 -13.93 17.60
N LYS A 182 12.86 -14.89 17.70
CA LYS A 182 12.77 -16.09 18.56
C LYS A 182 11.50 -16.92 18.32
N LEU A 183 11.00 -16.93 17.09
CA LEU A 183 9.92 -17.80 16.65
C LEU A 183 10.47 -19.17 16.27
N SER A 184 9.71 -20.23 16.55
CA SER A 184 10.06 -21.59 16.18
C SER A 184 9.18 -22.12 15.06
N PHE A 185 9.78 -22.76 14.06
CA PHE A 185 9.03 -23.51 13.05
C PHE A 185 8.17 -24.61 13.67
N SER A 186 8.54 -25.15 14.82
CA SER A 186 7.74 -26.17 15.53
C SER A 186 6.35 -25.66 15.96
N CYS A 187 6.20 -24.35 16.16
CA CYS A 187 4.95 -23.69 16.54
C CYS A 187 4.12 -23.23 15.34
N LEU A 188 4.65 -23.36 14.12
CA LEU A 188 3.94 -23.03 12.89
C LEU A 188 2.84 -24.08 12.62
N ARG A 189 1.63 -23.63 12.30
CA ARG A 189 0.47 -24.48 11.99
C ARG A 189 -0.16 -24.20 10.64
N GLY A 190 0.17 -23.07 10.04
CA GLY A 190 -0.36 -22.69 8.73
C GLY A 190 0.62 -21.87 7.93
N GLN A 191 0.58 -22.08 6.62
CA GLN A 191 1.36 -21.32 5.66
C GLN A 191 0.45 -20.89 4.51
N GLY A 192 0.28 -19.57 4.34
CA GLY A 192 -0.62 -18.99 3.35
C GLY A 192 0.15 -18.08 2.39
N TYR A 193 0.23 -18.50 1.13
CA TYR A 193 0.85 -17.71 0.05
C TYR A 193 0.24 -18.08 -1.30
N ASP A 194 0.70 -17.43 -2.36
CA ASP A 194 0.20 -17.63 -3.72
C ASP A 194 0.56 -19.01 -4.30
N GLY A 195 0.10 -19.24 -5.53
CA GLY A 195 0.24 -20.52 -6.22
C GLY A 195 1.47 -20.63 -7.10
N THR A 196 2.42 -19.70 -7.01
CA THR A 196 3.62 -19.71 -7.85
C THR A 196 4.44 -20.99 -7.64
N SER A 197 5.24 -21.38 -8.63
CA SER A 197 6.01 -22.62 -8.57
C SER A 197 6.96 -22.66 -7.38
N ASN A 198 7.57 -21.52 -7.05
CA ASN A 198 8.52 -21.39 -5.94
C ASN A 198 7.81 -21.48 -4.59
N MET A 199 6.53 -21.13 -4.53
CA MET A 199 5.72 -21.25 -3.33
C MET A 199 5.08 -22.62 -3.18
N ARG A 200 4.29 -23.05 -4.17
CA ARG A 200 3.43 -24.25 -4.11
C ARG A 200 4.12 -25.54 -4.56
N GLY A 201 5.29 -25.46 -5.21
CA GLY A 201 5.99 -26.59 -5.82
C GLY A 201 6.03 -27.84 -4.94
N GLU A 202 5.72 -29.00 -5.53
CA GLU A 202 5.52 -30.26 -4.82
C GLU A 202 6.80 -30.79 -4.14
N PHE A 203 7.94 -30.65 -4.81
CA PHE A 203 9.22 -31.18 -4.33
C PHE A 203 10.14 -30.08 -3.79
N ASN A 204 10.19 -28.95 -4.50
CA ASN A 204 11.14 -27.86 -4.22
C ASN A 204 10.43 -26.53 -3.95
N GLY A 205 9.11 -26.51 -3.73
CA GLY A 205 8.41 -25.29 -3.35
C GLY A 205 8.58 -24.99 -1.86
N LEU A 206 8.42 -23.73 -1.46
CA LEU A 206 8.47 -23.30 -0.06
C LEU A 206 7.54 -24.15 0.81
N LYS A 207 6.37 -24.50 0.28
CA LYS A 207 5.42 -25.46 0.86
C LYS A 207 6.05 -26.77 1.25
N ALA A 208 6.72 -27.42 0.30
CA ALA A 208 7.31 -28.73 0.51
C ALA A 208 8.44 -28.63 1.54
N LEU A 209 9.28 -27.59 1.43
CA LEU A 209 10.40 -27.39 2.33
C LEU A 209 9.95 -27.18 3.78
N ILE A 210 8.91 -26.37 4.01
CA ILE A 210 8.35 -26.14 5.35
C ILE A 210 7.63 -27.40 5.87
N LEU A 211 6.86 -28.11 5.03
CA LEU A 211 6.18 -29.35 5.44
C LEU A 211 7.15 -30.47 5.80
N ASN A 212 8.30 -30.55 5.13
CA ASN A 212 9.34 -31.53 5.45
C ASN A 212 9.96 -31.29 6.82
N GLU A 213 10.02 -30.04 7.29
CA GLU A 213 10.52 -29.67 8.62
C GLU A 213 9.42 -29.73 9.69
N ASN A 214 8.20 -29.33 9.33
CA ASN A 214 7.03 -29.37 10.21
C ASN A 214 5.78 -29.82 9.43
N SER A 215 5.43 -31.10 9.61
CA SER A 215 4.25 -31.72 8.98
C SER A 215 2.91 -31.13 9.41
N SER A 216 2.88 -30.37 10.51
CA SER A 216 1.69 -29.68 11.01
C SER A 216 1.48 -28.29 10.40
N ALA A 217 2.40 -27.80 9.55
CA ALA A 217 2.30 -26.48 8.92
C ALA A 217 1.47 -26.52 7.61
N TYR A 218 0.14 -26.59 7.75
CA TYR A 218 -0.76 -26.78 6.62
C TYR A 218 -0.74 -25.62 5.62
N TYR A 219 -0.66 -25.96 4.33
CA TYR A 219 -0.69 -24.99 3.25
C TYR A 219 -2.10 -24.60 2.84
N VAL A 220 -2.35 -23.30 2.78
CA VAL A 220 -3.57 -22.71 2.23
C VAL A 220 -3.21 -21.83 1.04
N HIS A 221 -3.65 -22.25 -0.14
CA HIS A 221 -3.51 -21.45 -1.35
C HIS A 221 -4.41 -20.22 -1.28
N CYS A 222 -3.89 -19.05 -1.63
CA CYS A 222 -4.66 -17.81 -1.71
C CYS A 222 -5.89 -17.96 -2.61
N PHE A 223 -7.09 -17.97 -2.03
CA PHE A 223 -8.35 -18.11 -2.78
C PHE A 223 -8.59 -16.97 -3.78
N ALA A 224 -8.17 -15.75 -3.45
CA ALA A 224 -8.28 -14.63 -4.39
C ALA A 224 -7.41 -14.86 -5.63
N HIS A 225 -6.21 -15.42 -5.44
CA HIS A 225 -5.34 -15.83 -6.53
C HIS A 225 -5.89 -17.04 -7.30
N GLN A 226 -6.51 -18.00 -6.61
CA GLN A 226 -7.19 -19.12 -7.30
C GLN A 226 -8.34 -18.65 -8.19
N LEU A 227 -9.21 -17.79 -7.66
CA LEU A 227 -10.29 -17.19 -8.44
C LEU A 227 -9.73 -16.45 -9.66
N GLN A 228 -8.67 -15.68 -9.46
CA GLN A 228 -7.95 -14.99 -10.53
C GLN A 228 -7.48 -15.95 -11.63
N LEU A 229 -6.77 -17.02 -11.27
CA LEU A 229 -6.22 -17.99 -12.22
C LEU A 229 -7.33 -18.68 -13.04
N VAL A 230 -8.44 -19.03 -12.40
CA VAL A 230 -9.59 -19.66 -13.08
C VAL A 230 -10.21 -18.71 -14.09
N LEU A 231 -10.38 -17.42 -13.74
CA LEU A 231 -10.95 -16.43 -14.65
C LEU A 231 -10.07 -16.18 -15.87
N VAL A 232 -8.75 -16.10 -15.68
CA VAL A 232 -7.77 -15.95 -16.77
C VAL A 232 -7.87 -17.16 -17.71
N ALA A 233 -7.77 -18.36 -17.15
CA ALA A 233 -7.76 -19.59 -17.95
C ALA A 233 -9.06 -19.82 -18.74
N ILE A 234 -10.21 -19.38 -18.22
CA ILE A 234 -11.49 -19.46 -18.94
C ILE A 234 -11.57 -18.40 -20.04
N ALA A 235 -11.16 -17.16 -19.74
CA ALA A 235 -11.20 -16.05 -20.68
C ALA A 235 -10.31 -16.30 -21.91
N GLU A 236 -9.09 -16.80 -21.71
CA GLU A 236 -8.14 -17.11 -22.79
C GLU A 236 -8.63 -18.23 -23.72
N LYS A 237 -9.43 -19.17 -23.21
CA LYS A 237 -10.00 -20.25 -24.03
C LYS A 237 -11.12 -19.78 -24.95
N HIS A 238 -11.73 -18.64 -24.66
CA HIS A 238 -12.85 -18.13 -25.44
C HIS A 238 -12.39 -17.01 -26.37
N LYS A 239 -12.24 -17.33 -27.67
CA LYS A 239 -11.71 -16.41 -28.69
C LYS A 239 -12.32 -15.00 -28.64
N ARG A 240 -13.65 -14.89 -28.49
CA ARG A 240 -14.32 -13.58 -28.43
C ARG A 240 -13.88 -12.73 -27.23
N ILE A 241 -13.64 -13.38 -26.07
CA ILE A 241 -13.19 -12.70 -24.85
C ILE A 241 -11.71 -12.35 -24.96
N ALA A 242 -10.90 -13.24 -25.55
CA ALA A 242 -9.51 -12.94 -25.85
C ALA A 242 -9.39 -11.70 -26.77
N THR A 243 -10.15 -11.66 -27.87
CA THR A 243 -10.20 -10.51 -28.79
C THR A 243 -10.64 -9.22 -28.08
N LEU A 244 -11.67 -9.27 -27.22
CA LEU A 244 -12.07 -8.12 -26.40
C LEU A 244 -10.88 -7.54 -25.60
N PHE A 245 -10.09 -8.39 -24.94
CA PHE A 245 -8.97 -7.92 -24.13
C PHE A 245 -7.76 -7.47 -24.97
N GLU A 246 -7.56 -8.04 -26.15
CA GLU A 246 -6.58 -7.54 -27.14
C GLU A 246 -6.95 -6.15 -27.65
N ASP A 247 -8.24 -5.93 -27.97
CA ASP A 247 -8.75 -4.63 -28.39
C ASP A 247 -8.66 -3.60 -27.26
N LEU A 248 -9.00 -3.98 -26.03
CA LEU A 248 -8.84 -3.13 -24.85
C LEU A 248 -7.38 -2.72 -24.65
N SER A 249 -6.44 -3.67 -24.73
CA SER A 249 -5.01 -3.40 -24.63
C SER A 249 -4.53 -2.48 -25.76
N THR A 250 -5.05 -2.69 -26.97
CA THR A 250 -4.75 -1.86 -28.13
C THR A 250 -5.28 -0.44 -27.97
N ALA A 251 -6.50 -0.26 -27.46
CA ALA A 251 -7.06 1.05 -27.13
C ALA A 251 -6.22 1.78 -26.07
N GLN A 252 -5.87 1.08 -24.99
CA GLN A 252 -5.00 1.63 -23.93
C GLN A 252 -3.65 2.07 -24.48
N ASN A 253 -3.03 1.30 -25.37
CA ASN A 253 -1.74 1.66 -25.96
C ASN A 253 -1.85 2.80 -26.98
N THR A 254 -2.91 2.83 -27.78
CA THR A 254 -3.08 3.85 -28.83
C THR A 254 -3.44 5.22 -28.23
N VAL A 255 -4.33 5.24 -27.24
CA VAL A 255 -4.82 6.46 -26.57
C VAL A 255 -3.91 6.85 -25.39
N GLY A 256 -3.46 5.90 -24.58
CA GLY A 256 -2.79 6.14 -23.30
C GLY A 256 -1.27 6.36 -23.37
N VAL A 257 -0.60 6.04 -24.49
CA VAL A 257 0.88 6.18 -24.59
C VAL A 257 1.32 7.62 -24.91
N SER A 258 0.44 8.47 -25.46
CA SER A 258 0.79 9.85 -25.79
C SER A 258 0.14 10.83 -24.82
N CYS A 259 0.95 11.67 -24.17
CA CYS A 259 0.45 12.73 -23.29
C CYS A 259 -0.55 13.64 -24.00
N LYS A 260 -0.29 14.00 -25.27
CA LYS A 260 -1.21 14.82 -26.09
C LYS A 260 -2.58 14.15 -26.29
N ARG A 261 -2.61 12.83 -26.48
CA ARG A 261 -3.87 12.07 -26.66
C ARG A 261 -4.61 11.90 -25.33
N HIS A 262 -3.87 11.74 -24.25
CA HIS A 262 -4.42 11.71 -22.90
C HIS A 262 -5.06 13.07 -22.54
N ASP A 263 -4.46 14.18 -22.93
CA ASP A 263 -5.02 15.53 -22.72
C ASP A 263 -6.26 15.76 -23.59
N LYS A 264 -6.24 15.34 -24.87
CA LYS A 264 -7.45 15.36 -25.72
C LYS A 264 -8.60 14.51 -25.16
N LEU A 265 -8.29 13.34 -24.60
CA LEU A 265 -9.29 12.49 -23.93
C LEU A 265 -9.90 13.21 -22.72
N ARG A 266 -9.08 13.92 -21.93
CA ARG A 266 -9.54 14.73 -20.79
C ARG A 266 -10.42 15.90 -21.24
N GLU A 267 -10.02 16.62 -22.27
CA GLU A 267 -10.78 17.75 -22.81
C GLU A 267 -12.16 17.31 -23.32
N LYS A 268 -12.22 16.23 -24.10
CA LYS A 268 -13.50 15.68 -24.59
C LYS A 268 -14.39 15.22 -23.43
N ARG A 269 -13.81 14.55 -22.42
CA ARG A 269 -14.57 14.13 -21.25
C ARG A 269 -15.07 15.32 -20.42
N ALA A 270 -14.27 16.36 -20.27
CA ALA A 270 -14.66 17.57 -19.57
C ALA A 270 -15.84 18.26 -20.26
N ALA A 271 -15.84 18.30 -21.60
CA ALA A 271 -16.96 18.82 -22.39
C ALA A 271 -18.25 17.99 -22.19
N GLU A 272 -18.18 16.66 -22.30
CA GLU A 272 -19.32 15.76 -22.04
C GLU A 272 -19.90 15.93 -20.64
N VAL A 273 -19.03 16.05 -19.62
CA VAL A 273 -19.45 16.27 -18.23
C VAL A 273 -20.10 17.63 -18.05
N GLN A 274 -19.57 18.69 -18.67
CA GLN A 274 -20.18 20.02 -18.59
C GLN A 274 -21.55 20.07 -19.27
N GLU A 275 -21.71 19.39 -20.39
CA GLU A 275 -23.00 19.29 -21.09
C GLU A 275 -24.02 18.51 -20.24
N ALA A 276 -23.63 17.35 -19.69
CA ALA A 276 -24.50 16.55 -18.83
C ALA A 276 -24.83 17.26 -17.49
N LEU A 277 -23.94 18.10 -16.96
CA LEU A 277 -24.23 18.99 -15.83
C LEU A 277 -25.21 20.11 -16.22
N GLY A 278 -25.10 20.65 -17.43
CA GLY A 278 -26.02 21.67 -17.96
C GLY A 278 -27.43 21.13 -18.23
N ASN A 279 -27.56 19.83 -18.45
CA ASN A 279 -28.82 19.13 -18.69
C ASN A 279 -29.43 18.49 -17.42
N ASP A 280 -28.90 18.78 -16.23
CA ASP A 280 -29.29 18.18 -14.94
C ASP A 280 -29.19 16.64 -14.87
N GLU A 281 -28.46 16.00 -15.79
CA GLU A 281 -28.25 14.54 -15.82
C GLU A 281 -27.20 14.07 -14.80
N LEU A 282 -26.31 14.97 -14.37
CA LEU A 282 -25.28 14.71 -13.37
C LEU A 282 -25.37 15.70 -12.21
N SER A 283 -25.14 15.21 -10.99
CA SER A 283 -25.06 16.06 -9.78
C SER A 283 -23.63 16.49 -9.48
N THR A 284 -23.43 17.74 -9.08
CA THR A 284 -22.15 18.23 -8.56
C THR A 284 -21.94 17.80 -7.10
N GLY A 285 -20.79 17.21 -6.77
CA GLY A 285 -20.47 16.82 -5.39
C GLY A 285 -19.01 16.42 -5.20
N MET A 286 -18.52 16.49 -3.96
CA MET A 286 -17.12 16.23 -3.63
C MET A 286 -16.76 14.77 -3.92
N GLY A 287 -15.97 14.56 -4.97
CA GLY A 287 -15.56 13.22 -5.42
C GLY A 287 -16.43 12.59 -6.51
N LEU A 288 -17.47 13.29 -7.00
CA LEU A 288 -18.19 12.95 -8.23
C LEU A 288 -17.44 13.52 -9.44
N ASN A 289 -17.61 12.90 -10.61
CA ASN A 289 -17.01 13.32 -11.89
C ASN A 289 -15.48 13.48 -11.87
N LYS A 290 -14.78 12.70 -11.04
CA LYS A 290 -13.31 12.68 -11.00
C LYS A 290 -12.72 12.35 -12.38
N GLU A 291 -11.52 12.83 -12.65
CA GLU A 291 -10.77 12.41 -13.83
C GLU A 291 -10.60 10.89 -13.87
N ILE A 292 -11.06 10.29 -14.97
CA ILE A 292 -10.94 8.86 -15.25
C ILE A 292 -10.02 8.72 -16.46
N GLY A 293 -8.95 7.93 -16.32
CA GLY A 293 -8.05 7.60 -17.41
C GLY A 293 -8.14 6.13 -17.82
N LEU A 294 -7.72 5.82 -19.04
CA LEU A 294 -7.43 4.45 -19.47
C LEU A 294 -6.08 4.02 -18.90
N THR A 295 -6.07 3.60 -17.64
CA THR A 295 -4.87 3.02 -17.04
C THR A 295 -4.64 1.63 -17.60
N ARG A 296 -3.39 1.32 -17.96
CA ARG A 296 -2.97 0.00 -18.44
C ARG A 296 -3.34 -1.06 -17.40
N SER A 297 -4.03 -2.12 -17.84
CA SER A 297 -4.28 -3.29 -16.99
C SER A 297 -2.96 -4.04 -16.77
N VAL A 298 -2.71 -4.46 -15.52
CA VAL A 298 -1.60 -5.36 -15.21
C VAL A 298 -2.12 -6.79 -15.34
N GLU A 299 -1.55 -7.56 -16.26
CA GLU A 299 -1.96 -8.94 -16.58
C GLU A 299 -2.10 -9.84 -15.34
N THR A 300 -1.33 -9.58 -14.28
CA THR A 300 -1.33 -10.36 -13.04
C THR A 300 -2.55 -10.10 -12.13
N ARG A 301 -3.46 -9.17 -12.46
CA ARG A 301 -4.62 -8.83 -11.62
C ARG A 301 -5.88 -8.52 -12.46
N TRP A 302 -6.81 -9.47 -12.64
CA TRP A 302 -8.11 -9.28 -13.34
C TRP A 302 -8.98 -8.20 -12.69
N SER A 303 -8.79 -7.91 -11.41
CA SER A 303 -9.44 -6.77 -10.77
C SER A 303 -9.09 -5.44 -11.47
N SER A 304 -7.91 -5.34 -12.08
CA SER A 304 -7.54 -4.20 -12.93
C SER A 304 -8.32 -4.20 -14.24
N HIS A 305 -8.60 -5.36 -14.85
CA HIS A 305 -9.41 -5.49 -16.05
C HIS A 305 -10.86 -5.04 -15.82
N TYR A 306 -11.44 -5.30 -14.63
CA TYR A 306 -12.76 -4.77 -14.28
C TYR A 306 -12.78 -3.24 -14.30
N LYS A 307 -11.78 -2.61 -13.67
CA LYS A 307 -11.63 -1.15 -13.68
C LYS A 307 -11.39 -0.62 -15.10
N SER A 308 -10.57 -1.29 -15.89
CA SER A 308 -10.31 -0.91 -17.29
C SER A 308 -11.56 -1.00 -18.16
N LEU A 309 -12.38 -2.06 -18.06
CA LEU A 309 -13.66 -2.17 -18.79
C LEU A 309 -14.68 -1.14 -18.30
N THR A 310 -14.71 -0.86 -17.00
CA THR A 310 -15.56 0.19 -16.43
C THR A 310 -15.18 1.55 -16.99
N ASN A 311 -13.88 1.88 -17.00
CA ASN A 311 -13.37 3.13 -17.56
C ASN A 311 -13.60 3.20 -19.07
N LEU A 312 -13.40 2.11 -19.81
CA LEU A 312 -13.71 2.02 -21.24
C LEU A 312 -15.19 2.33 -21.50
N THR A 313 -16.11 1.76 -20.70
CA THR A 313 -17.55 2.02 -20.86
C THR A 313 -17.90 3.49 -20.61
N ILE A 314 -17.28 4.10 -19.59
CA ILE A 314 -17.52 5.50 -19.24
C ILE A 314 -16.95 6.45 -20.30
N LEU A 315 -15.78 6.13 -20.84
CA LEU A 315 -15.03 6.97 -21.77
C LEU A 315 -15.28 6.59 -23.24
N PHE A 316 -16.24 5.71 -23.53
CA PHE A 316 -16.39 5.10 -24.85
C PHE A 316 -16.53 6.16 -25.96
N GLY A 317 -17.42 7.14 -25.77
CA GLY A 317 -17.60 8.25 -26.72
C GLY A 317 -16.33 9.05 -26.94
N SER A 318 -15.68 9.47 -25.85
CA SER A 318 -14.39 10.20 -25.92
C SER A 318 -13.28 9.38 -26.59
N ILE A 319 -13.22 8.06 -26.39
CA ILE A 319 -12.25 7.16 -27.02
C ILE A 319 -12.49 7.07 -28.52
N MET A 320 -13.73 6.82 -28.95
CA MET A 320 -14.11 6.79 -30.36
C MET A 320 -13.68 8.07 -31.06
N ALA A 321 -14.01 9.22 -30.46
CA ALA A 321 -13.69 10.51 -31.02
C ALA A 321 -12.18 10.82 -31.05
N VAL A 322 -11.36 10.23 -30.16
CA VAL A 322 -9.88 10.34 -30.23
C VAL A 322 -9.32 9.39 -31.30
N LEU A 323 -9.90 8.21 -31.48
CA LEU A 323 -9.49 7.28 -32.52
C LEU A 323 -9.82 7.80 -33.92
N ASP A 324 -10.98 8.44 -34.10
CA ASP A 324 -11.35 9.11 -35.36
C ASP A 324 -10.35 10.22 -35.71
N ASP A 325 -10.01 11.07 -34.74
CA ASP A 325 -9.00 12.12 -34.92
C ASP A 325 -7.61 11.56 -35.28
N ILE A 326 -7.24 10.40 -34.71
CA ILE A 326 -5.99 9.71 -35.09
C ILE A 326 -6.09 9.15 -36.50
N MET A 327 -7.23 8.59 -36.90
CA MET A 327 -7.43 8.07 -38.25
C MET A 327 -7.28 9.18 -39.31
N GLU A 328 -7.85 10.36 -39.05
CA GLU A 328 -7.84 11.49 -39.98
C GLU A 328 -6.49 12.24 -39.99
N ASN A 329 -5.85 12.40 -38.83
CA ASN A 329 -4.69 13.27 -38.65
C ASN A 329 -3.36 12.52 -38.38
N ALA A 330 -3.29 11.21 -38.62
CA ALA A 330 -2.07 10.44 -38.39
C ALA A 330 -0.95 10.79 -39.38
N GLU A 331 0.18 11.26 -38.85
CA GLU A 331 1.43 11.41 -39.62
C GLU A 331 2.02 10.05 -40.05
N ASP A 332 1.79 8.99 -39.25
CA ASP A 332 2.21 7.63 -39.53
C ASP A 332 1.03 6.79 -40.03
N SER A 333 1.10 6.38 -41.30
CA SER A 333 0.13 5.49 -41.96
C SER A 333 -0.18 4.21 -41.17
N ARG A 334 0.78 3.67 -40.40
CA ARG A 334 0.55 2.49 -39.55
C ARG A 334 -0.30 2.82 -38.33
N GLN A 335 -0.17 4.03 -37.77
CA GLN A 335 -0.99 4.47 -36.64
C GLN A 335 -2.43 4.74 -37.09
N GLY A 336 -2.62 5.38 -38.24
CA GLY A 336 -3.95 5.60 -38.84
C GLY A 336 -4.67 4.28 -39.13
N ALA A 337 -3.98 3.32 -39.78
CA ALA A 337 -4.53 2.00 -40.05
C ALA A 337 -4.87 1.21 -38.76
N LYS A 338 -4.07 1.37 -37.69
CA LYS A 338 -4.33 0.73 -36.40
C LYS A 338 -5.55 1.33 -35.70
N ALA A 339 -5.73 2.66 -35.77
CA ALA A 339 -6.90 3.33 -35.22
C ALA A 339 -8.18 2.95 -35.96
N SER A 340 -8.14 2.92 -37.30
CA SER A 340 -9.27 2.49 -38.14
C SER A 340 -9.72 1.05 -37.82
N ARG A 341 -8.79 0.09 -37.76
CA ARG A 341 -9.15 -1.29 -37.39
C ARG A 341 -9.75 -1.40 -35.99
N LEU A 342 -9.26 -0.59 -35.05
CA LEU A 342 -9.80 -0.57 -33.70
C LEU A 342 -11.21 0.02 -33.68
N LEU A 343 -11.47 1.12 -34.40
CA LEU A 343 -12.81 1.70 -34.57
C LEU A 343 -13.80 0.66 -35.13
N ASP A 344 -13.40 -0.04 -36.19
CA ASP A 344 -14.21 -1.11 -36.79
C ASP A 344 -14.53 -2.20 -35.77
N SER A 345 -13.54 -2.60 -34.95
CA SER A 345 -13.76 -3.63 -33.91
C SER A 345 -14.69 -3.13 -32.79
N LEU A 346 -14.45 -1.92 -32.27
CA LEU A 346 -15.20 -1.33 -31.16
C LEU A 346 -16.68 -1.09 -31.49
N THR A 347 -17.01 -0.90 -32.77
CA THR A 347 -18.39 -0.68 -33.24
C THR A 347 -19.16 -1.97 -33.51
N THR A 348 -18.50 -3.13 -33.46
CA THR A 348 -19.19 -4.41 -33.65
C THR A 348 -20.12 -4.75 -32.48
N PHE A 349 -21.24 -5.41 -32.80
CA PHE A 349 -22.11 -6.00 -31.80
C PHE A 349 -21.35 -6.97 -30.88
N GLU A 350 -20.43 -7.75 -31.46
CA GLU A 350 -19.63 -8.74 -30.73
C GLU A 350 -18.75 -8.10 -29.65
N PHE A 351 -18.12 -6.96 -29.96
CA PHE A 351 -17.36 -6.20 -28.98
C PHE A 351 -18.27 -5.64 -27.87
N ALA A 352 -19.36 -4.97 -28.24
CA ALA A 352 -20.28 -4.37 -27.29
C ALA A 352 -20.88 -5.42 -26.33
N PHE A 353 -21.35 -6.54 -26.88
CA PHE A 353 -21.88 -7.65 -26.11
C PHE A 353 -20.83 -8.23 -25.16
N SER A 354 -19.63 -8.54 -25.68
CA SER A 354 -18.53 -9.11 -24.88
C SER A 354 -18.09 -8.16 -23.77
N CYS A 355 -18.03 -6.85 -24.04
CA CYS A 355 -17.66 -5.82 -23.08
C CYS A 355 -18.67 -5.75 -21.93
N ILE A 356 -19.97 -5.68 -22.23
CA ILE A 356 -21.04 -5.63 -21.20
C ILE A 356 -21.07 -6.94 -20.41
N PHE A 357 -21.01 -8.08 -21.09
CA PHE A 357 -20.99 -9.40 -20.47
C PHE A 357 -19.82 -9.54 -19.50
N MET A 358 -18.60 -9.24 -19.96
CA MET A 358 -17.40 -9.33 -19.12
C MET A 358 -17.39 -8.30 -18.00
N LYS A 359 -17.91 -7.09 -18.20
CA LYS A 359 -18.07 -6.11 -17.12
C LYS A 359 -18.94 -6.66 -15.99
N ASN A 360 -20.05 -7.33 -16.30
CA ASN A 360 -20.93 -7.92 -15.29
C ASN A 360 -20.26 -9.09 -14.55
N VAL A 361 -19.65 -10.03 -15.28
CA VAL A 361 -18.90 -11.15 -14.70
C VAL A 361 -17.76 -10.66 -13.82
N LEU A 362 -17.00 -9.67 -14.29
CA LEU A 362 -15.89 -9.10 -13.55
C LEU A 362 -16.36 -8.28 -12.35
N GLY A 363 -17.54 -7.66 -12.40
CA GLY A 363 -18.12 -6.97 -11.23
C GLY A 363 -18.39 -7.95 -10.09
N ILE A 364 -19.10 -9.05 -10.36
CA ILE A 364 -19.40 -10.08 -9.36
C ILE A 364 -18.11 -10.69 -8.79
N THR A 365 -17.19 -11.06 -9.67
CA THR A 365 -15.93 -11.69 -9.24
C THR A 365 -15.00 -10.71 -8.51
N HIS A 366 -15.06 -9.42 -8.84
CA HIS A 366 -14.33 -8.37 -8.11
C HIS A 366 -14.84 -8.24 -6.68
N GLU A 367 -16.17 -8.20 -6.48
CA GLU A 367 -16.77 -8.18 -5.14
C GLU A 367 -16.40 -9.42 -4.34
N LEU A 368 -16.48 -10.61 -4.95
CA LEU A 368 -16.07 -11.86 -4.33
C LEU A 368 -14.57 -11.84 -3.95
N SER A 369 -13.71 -11.35 -4.85
CA SER A 369 -12.27 -11.24 -4.59
C SER A 369 -11.98 -10.30 -3.43
N GLN A 370 -12.65 -9.14 -3.37
CA GLN A 370 -12.56 -8.23 -2.22
C GLN A 370 -13.06 -8.90 -0.94
N ALA A 371 -14.18 -9.63 -1.01
CA ALA A 371 -14.72 -10.35 0.14
C ALA A 371 -13.72 -11.39 0.66
N LEU A 372 -13.10 -12.18 -0.22
CA LEU A 372 -12.08 -13.19 0.12
C LEU A 372 -10.82 -12.58 0.77
N GLN A 373 -10.51 -11.32 0.48
CA GLN A 373 -9.36 -10.61 1.04
C GLN A 373 -9.67 -9.90 2.37
N LYS A 374 -10.94 -9.68 2.71
CA LYS A 374 -11.33 -9.09 4.01
C LYS A 374 -10.97 -10.04 5.16
N LYS A 375 -10.56 -9.46 6.30
CA LYS A 375 -10.19 -10.21 7.53
C LYS A 375 -11.21 -11.29 7.91
N ARG A 376 -12.50 -10.95 7.92
CA ARG A 376 -13.61 -11.87 8.26
C ARG A 376 -13.76 -13.09 7.34
N ALA A 377 -13.41 -13.00 6.06
CA ALA A 377 -13.50 -14.17 5.16
C ALA A 377 -12.28 -15.10 5.30
N ARG A 378 -11.15 -14.56 5.76
CA ARG A 378 -9.98 -15.36 6.15
C ARG A 378 -10.24 -16.11 7.46
N ASP A 379 -11.04 -15.55 8.38
CA ASP A 379 -11.42 -16.12 9.69
C ASP A 379 -12.05 -17.52 9.61
N PHE A 380 -12.96 -17.73 8.66
CA PHE A 380 -13.62 -19.04 8.51
C PHE A 380 -12.72 -20.19 8.03
N LYS A 381 -11.56 -19.89 7.43
CA LYS A 381 -10.83 -20.88 6.61
C LYS A 381 -9.51 -21.37 7.19
N CYS A 382 -8.99 -20.71 8.23
CA CYS A 382 -7.85 -21.21 9.00
C CYS A 382 -8.31 -21.78 10.35
N CYS A 383 -9.40 -21.25 10.94
CA CYS A 383 -10.00 -21.85 12.14
C CYS A 383 -10.60 -23.24 11.91
N SER A 384 -10.95 -23.61 10.67
CA SER A 384 -11.43 -24.95 10.33
C SER A 384 -10.31 -26.00 10.24
N ILE A 385 -9.03 -25.61 10.42
CA ILE A 385 -7.88 -26.53 10.31
C ILE A 385 -7.38 -26.99 11.69
N GLY A 386 -7.99 -26.53 12.80
CA GLY A 386 -7.49 -26.78 14.16
C GLY A 386 -8.39 -27.59 15.10
N TRP A 387 -9.47 -28.21 14.64
CA TRP A 387 -10.38 -28.97 15.51
C TRP A 387 -10.89 -30.23 14.81
N SER A 388 -10.00 -31.21 14.65
CA SER A 388 -10.34 -32.61 14.37
C SER A 388 -9.31 -33.49 15.05
N ASN A 389 -9.61 -33.83 16.31
CA ASN A 389 -9.03 -34.85 17.22
C ASN A 389 -7.51 -35.03 17.29
#